data_AF-A0A239RZF3-F1
#
_entry.id   AF-A0A239RZF3-F1
#
_cell.length_a   1.000
_cell.length_b   1.000
_cell.length_c   1.000
_cell.angle_alpha   90.00
_cell.angle_beta   90.00
_cell.angle_gamma   90.00
#
_symmetry.space_group_name_H-M   'P 1'
#
loop_
_entity.id
_entity.type
_entity.pdbx_description
1 polymer ?
#
loop_
_entity_poly.entity_id
_entity_poly.type
_entity_poly.pdbx_seq_one_letter_code
_entity_poly.pdbx_strand_id
1 'polypeptide(L)'
;MKKTLKVSIGQYSTAGIKQQNQDFHGVYLPEGHVLKQKGIACVIADGIGSSNVSHLAAETAVGSFLSDYYSTSDAWSTQTSAERVIRATNSWLYAQTQQSQGRFDKDRGYVCTLSALILKQQQAHVFHVGDSRIYRIRDHEIELLTHDHRVWLSSREHYLSRALGADYRIEIDYRNIELKEKDIFLLMTDGVYEFVTDQQLLDLILVDADLNQLAKAFVEKALEQGSDDNLSLQVIHVEQLPELNQFHIQQDYVFPQQLSKGEVFEGYVIDKILHQNHRSCLYLAHDTQQQPLVIKTLGVDLQQDKNAVEQFQLEDWVSKRLKHDNLMQCYPHNTEKKYLFQCYEYLQGETLAQWLHRQEKPLNLDEILPILQQTALALNAMHRLEMLHQDIRPKNIMVINAENAMKIKLIDYGSTAVRGLVEINPKNANRALGTLAFMAPEYFIDHSPSVHSDQFSLAVMAYYLFTKQLPYGTDLARCNSLKQMKKVQYHSIRKYRPDLPIWLDKILGQALSIEPIHRFEALSELIHNLMHPSKELLNSKPPAIIERDPLRFWQMSCAVLGLLFLLSIAWPFI
;
A
#
# COMPACT_ATOMS: atom_id res chain seq x y z
N MET A 1 6.18 -13.01 30.03
CA MET A 1 5.60 -11.77 29.46
C MET A 1 6.09 -11.64 28.03
N LYS A 2 5.22 -11.33 27.05
CA LYS A 2 5.65 -11.12 25.66
C LYS A 2 6.55 -9.88 25.60
N LYS A 3 7.71 -9.97 24.95
CA LYS A 3 8.60 -8.80 24.75
C LYS A 3 7.88 -7.73 23.93
N THR A 4 7.84 -6.51 24.42
CA THR A 4 7.35 -5.32 23.71
C THR A 4 8.53 -4.41 23.37
N LEU A 5 8.34 -3.52 22.38
CA LEU A 5 9.29 -2.45 22.09
C LEU A 5 9.44 -1.58 23.33
N LYS A 6 10.68 -1.36 23.78
CA LYS A 6 10.99 -0.48 24.90
C LYS A 6 12.18 0.41 24.52
N VAL A 7 12.06 1.70 24.81
CA VAL A 7 13.07 2.71 24.55
C VAL A 7 13.24 3.60 25.76
N SER A 8 14.45 4.11 25.95
CA SER A 8 14.75 5.22 26.86
C SER A 8 15.04 6.47 26.03
N ILE A 9 14.58 7.63 26.50
CA ILE A 9 14.67 8.88 25.76
C ILE A 9 15.22 9.98 26.67
N GLY A 10 16.16 10.74 26.12
CA GLY A 10 16.62 12.00 26.68
C GLY A 10 16.46 13.13 25.68
N GLN A 11 16.14 14.33 26.14
CA GLN A 11 15.97 15.48 25.25
C GLN A 11 16.32 16.79 25.96
N TYR A 12 16.88 17.72 25.21
CA TYR A 12 17.16 19.06 25.69
C TYR A 12 17.07 20.05 24.53
N SER A 13 16.49 21.21 24.80
CA SER A 13 16.34 22.28 23.82
C SER A 13 16.45 23.64 24.51
N THR A 14 17.15 24.58 23.89
CA THR A 14 17.40 25.91 24.45
C THR A 14 17.45 26.96 23.33
N ALA A 15 17.06 28.19 23.68
CA ALA A 15 17.24 29.34 22.80
C ALA A 15 18.72 29.66 22.54
N GLY A 16 19.64 29.10 23.33
CA GLY A 16 21.07 29.40 23.23
C GLY A 16 21.32 30.87 23.58
N ILE A 17 21.96 31.58 22.65
CA ILE A 17 22.18 33.03 22.76
C ILE A 17 21.03 33.88 22.21
N LYS A 18 20.08 33.27 21.48
CA LYS A 18 18.92 33.97 20.90
C LYS A 18 17.89 34.29 21.99
N GLN A 19 17.03 35.28 21.73
CA GLN A 19 15.97 35.67 22.67
C GLN A 19 14.83 34.66 22.75
N GLN A 20 14.59 33.93 21.66
CA GLN A 20 13.52 32.95 21.54
C GLN A 20 14.08 31.65 20.99
N ASN A 21 13.53 30.53 21.47
CA ASN A 21 13.77 29.22 20.90
C ASN A 21 12.80 29.00 19.74
N GLN A 22 13.32 28.86 18.53
CA GLN A 22 12.54 28.59 17.31
C GLN A 22 12.48 27.08 17.01
N ASP A 23 13.29 26.28 17.70
CA ASP A 23 13.23 24.84 17.64
C ASP A 23 12.07 24.30 18.44
N PHE A 24 11.53 23.16 17.99
CA PHE A 24 10.55 22.40 18.75
C PHE A 24 10.78 20.91 18.58
N HIS A 25 10.58 20.14 19.64
CA HIS A 25 10.73 18.70 19.62
C HIS A 25 9.62 18.03 20.43
N GLY A 26 9.34 16.76 20.12
CA GLY A 26 8.33 16.01 20.80
C GLY A 26 8.47 14.51 20.62
N VAL A 27 7.87 13.77 21.54
CA VAL A 27 7.85 12.31 21.57
C VAL A 27 6.46 11.87 22.01
N TYR A 28 5.98 10.78 21.43
CA TYR A 28 4.82 10.06 21.93
C TYR A 28 5.14 8.59 22.14
N LEU A 29 4.95 8.12 23.38
CA LEU A 29 5.18 6.75 23.84
C LEU A 29 3.82 6.07 24.11
N PRO A 30 3.19 5.46 23.10
CA PRO A 30 1.94 4.75 23.31
C PRO A 30 2.15 3.44 24.07
N GLU A 31 1.05 2.91 24.62
CA GLU A 31 1.00 1.59 25.23
C GLU A 31 0.05 0.64 24.46
N GLY A 32 0.13 -0.65 24.78
CA GLY A 32 -0.81 -1.66 24.31
C GLY A 32 -0.91 -1.80 22.79
N HIS A 33 -2.13 -1.72 22.26
CA HIS A 33 -2.41 -1.96 20.84
C HIS A 33 -1.85 -0.85 19.94
N VAL A 34 -1.88 0.41 20.40
CA VAL A 34 -1.38 1.56 19.65
C VAL A 34 0.13 1.43 19.43
N LEU A 35 0.88 1.01 20.46
CA LEU A 35 2.32 0.73 20.34
C LEU A 35 2.61 -0.35 19.29
N LYS A 36 1.82 -1.42 19.25
CA LYS A 36 2.01 -2.50 18.28
C LYS A 36 1.73 -2.06 16.84
N GLN A 37 0.73 -1.21 16.63
CA GLN A 37 0.28 -0.81 15.29
C GLN A 37 0.99 0.42 14.74
N LYS A 38 1.27 1.42 15.58
CA LYS A 38 1.81 2.72 15.19
C LYS A 38 3.23 2.97 15.70
N GLY A 39 3.71 2.17 16.66
CA GLY A 39 5.08 2.33 17.17
C GLY A 39 5.24 3.59 18.02
N ILE A 40 6.49 4.02 18.18
CA ILE A 40 6.90 5.20 18.96
C ILE A 40 7.37 6.27 17.97
N ALA A 41 6.87 7.50 18.08
CA ALA A 41 7.25 8.61 17.22
C ALA A 41 8.07 9.65 17.99
N CYS A 42 9.21 10.04 17.42
CA CYS A 42 10.09 11.11 17.90
C CYS A 42 10.26 12.11 16.77
N VAL A 43 10.09 13.41 17.04
CA VAL A 43 10.05 14.45 16.01
C VAL A 43 10.80 15.67 16.50
N ILE A 44 11.60 16.26 15.63
CA ILE A 44 12.26 17.55 15.80
C ILE A 44 11.97 18.44 14.59
N ALA A 45 11.80 19.72 14.83
CA ALA A 45 11.62 20.74 13.82
C ALA A 45 12.37 22.01 14.23
N ASP A 46 12.91 22.69 13.24
CA ASP A 46 13.64 23.95 13.37
C ASP A 46 12.94 25.00 12.50
N GLY A 47 12.56 26.11 13.12
CA GLY A 47 11.94 27.22 12.43
C GLY A 47 12.98 28.15 11.81
N ILE A 48 12.82 28.51 10.53
CA ILE A 48 13.81 29.37 9.84
C ILE A 48 14.11 30.66 10.63
N GLY A 49 15.40 30.96 10.83
CA GLY A 49 15.85 32.06 11.70
C GLY A 49 15.44 33.45 11.21
N SER A 50 15.18 33.63 9.91
CA SER A 50 14.78 34.90 9.29
C SER A 50 13.32 35.30 9.54
N SER A 51 12.50 34.41 10.08
CA SER A 51 11.07 34.62 10.31
C SER A 51 10.73 34.73 11.80
N ASN A 52 9.91 35.71 12.16
CA ASN A 52 9.44 35.90 13.55
C ASN A 52 8.31 34.94 13.97
N VAL A 53 7.73 34.20 13.02
CA VAL A 53 6.63 33.24 13.26
C VAL A 53 7.05 31.79 13.01
N SER A 54 8.32 31.52 12.73
CA SER A 54 8.81 30.17 12.42
C SER A 54 8.74 29.21 13.61
N HIS A 55 8.84 29.72 14.85
CA HIS A 55 8.62 28.92 16.06
C HIS A 55 7.21 28.30 16.10
N LEU A 56 6.18 29.04 15.64
CA LEU A 56 4.81 28.53 15.53
C LEU A 56 4.71 27.45 14.45
N ALA A 57 5.50 27.57 13.38
CA ALA A 57 5.56 26.55 12.34
C ALA A 57 6.17 25.25 12.86
N ALA A 58 7.30 25.33 13.56
CA ALA A 58 7.95 24.18 14.18
C ALA A 58 7.05 23.49 15.23
N GLU A 59 6.44 24.26 16.14
CA GLU A 59 5.49 23.76 17.14
C GLU A 59 4.28 23.09 16.47
N THR A 60 3.69 23.75 15.47
CA THR A 60 2.53 23.17 14.75
C THR A 60 2.92 21.91 14.01
N ALA A 61 4.11 21.86 13.40
CA ALA A 61 4.56 20.72 12.62
C ALA A 61 4.73 19.48 13.51
N VAL A 62 5.44 19.62 14.65
CA VAL A 62 5.62 18.54 15.62
C VAL A 62 4.29 18.16 16.28
N GLY A 63 3.52 19.14 16.73
CA GLY A 63 2.23 18.90 17.42
C GLY A 63 1.21 18.20 16.52
N SER A 64 1.07 18.65 15.27
CA SER A 64 0.18 18.01 14.28
C SER A 64 0.68 16.61 13.94
N PHE A 65 1.99 16.41 13.78
CA PHE A 65 2.52 15.08 13.49
C PHE A 65 2.22 14.08 14.60
N LEU A 66 2.49 14.45 15.85
CA LEU A 66 2.31 13.56 17.01
C LEU A 66 0.83 13.33 17.37
N SER A 67 -0.10 14.17 16.92
CA SER A 67 -1.53 13.98 17.15
C SER A 67 -2.21 13.23 15.99
N ASP A 68 -1.96 13.65 14.75
CA ASP A 68 -2.64 13.13 13.58
C ASP A 68 -2.09 11.76 13.16
N TYR A 69 -0.79 11.48 13.34
CA TYR A 69 -0.18 10.20 12.97
C TYR A 69 -0.89 9.01 13.64
N TYR A 70 -1.19 9.11 14.93
CA TYR A 70 -1.88 8.05 15.68
C TYR A 70 -3.37 7.96 15.38
N SER A 71 -3.94 8.99 14.74
CA SER A 71 -5.34 9.03 14.29
C SER A 71 -5.51 8.50 12.85
N THR A 72 -4.42 8.23 12.13
CA THR A 72 -4.46 7.66 10.78
C THR A 72 -4.96 6.21 10.77
N SER A 73 -5.50 5.78 9.63
CA SER A 73 -6.01 4.41 9.44
C SER A 73 -5.01 3.32 9.86
N ASP A 74 -5.48 2.31 10.59
CA ASP A 74 -4.70 1.12 10.94
C ASP A 74 -4.28 0.27 9.72
N ALA A 75 -4.94 0.47 8.58
CA ALA A 75 -4.63 -0.24 7.34
C ALA A 75 -3.39 0.29 6.65
N TRP A 76 -3.08 1.58 6.87
CA TRP A 76 -1.93 2.23 6.27
C TRP A 76 -0.63 1.80 6.94
N SER A 77 0.39 1.66 6.10
CA SER A 77 1.80 1.60 6.45
C SER A 77 2.23 2.82 7.25
N THR A 78 3.34 2.67 7.96
CA THR A 78 3.99 3.79 8.63
C THR A 78 4.32 4.91 7.64
N GLN A 79 4.82 4.55 6.46
CA GLN A 79 5.17 5.50 5.41
C GLN A 79 3.97 6.33 4.98
N THR A 80 2.89 5.69 4.54
CA THR A 80 1.69 6.41 4.08
C THR A 80 1.05 7.24 5.17
N SER A 81 1.03 6.72 6.41
CA SER A 81 0.49 7.45 7.56
C SER A 81 1.28 8.74 7.81
N ALA A 82 2.61 8.66 7.90
CA ALA A 82 3.47 9.82 8.15
C ALA A 82 3.44 10.82 6.98
N GLU A 83 3.60 10.35 5.73
CA GLU A 83 3.60 11.25 4.56
C GLU A 83 2.27 12.01 4.41
N ARG A 84 1.13 11.35 4.69
CA ARG A 84 -0.18 12.03 4.64
C ARG A 84 -0.27 13.16 5.64
N VAL A 85 0.20 12.93 6.86
CA VAL A 85 0.21 13.94 7.92
C VAL A 85 1.16 15.07 7.57
N ILE A 86 2.39 14.77 7.16
CA ILE A 86 3.39 15.78 6.76
C ILE A 86 2.85 16.65 5.61
N ARG A 87 2.22 16.05 4.59
CA ARG A 87 1.62 16.80 3.46
C ARG A 87 0.43 17.66 3.89
N ALA A 88 -0.39 17.19 4.82
CA ALA A 88 -1.51 17.97 5.36
C ALA A 88 -0.99 19.18 6.17
N THR A 89 -0.03 18.95 7.06
CA THR A 89 0.70 19.99 7.80
C THR A 89 1.34 21.00 6.86
N ASN A 90 2.04 20.55 5.81
CA ASN A 90 2.63 21.43 4.80
C ASN A 90 1.57 22.31 4.13
N SER A 91 0.44 21.72 3.74
CA SER A 91 -0.64 22.44 3.07
C SER A 91 -1.22 23.54 3.96
N TRP A 92 -1.37 23.25 5.26
CA TRP A 92 -1.84 24.24 6.24
C TRP A 92 -0.81 25.35 6.47
N LEU A 93 0.46 25.00 6.71
CA LEU A 93 1.55 25.98 6.91
C LEU A 93 1.73 26.87 5.67
N TYR A 94 1.69 26.29 4.48
CA TYR A 94 1.76 27.03 3.22
C TYR A 94 0.59 28.02 3.08
N ALA A 95 -0.63 27.60 3.44
CA ALA A 95 -1.80 28.49 3.45
C ALA A 95 -1.62 29.66 4.44
N GLN A 96 -1.06 29.42 5.63
CA GLN A 96 -0.74 30.48 6.59
C GLN A 96 0.32 31.44 6.06
N THR A 97 1.39 30.92 5.46
CA THR A 97 2.43 31.74 4.81
C THR A 97 1.82 32.65 3.72
N GLN A 98 0.93 32.10 2.87
CA GLN A 98 0.26 32.87 1.82
C GLN A 98 -0.70 33.95 2.35
N GLN A 99 -1.23 33.80 3.56
CA GLN A 99 -2.08 34.80 4.23
C GLN A 99 -1.28 35.84 5.04
N SER A 100 0.02 35.59 5.23
CA SER A 100 0.92 36.44 6.02
C SER A 100 1.69 37.46 5.16
N GLN A 101 2.46 38.34 5.83
CA GLN A 101 3.40 39.23 5.15
C GLN A 101 4.55 38.47 4.45
N GLY A 102 4.75 37.18 4.76
CA GLY A 102 5.72 36.29 4.11
C GLY A 102 5.31 35.75 2.74
N ARG A 103 4.15 36.16 2.20
CA ARG A 103 3.63 35.64 0.93
C ARG A 103 4.61 35.73 -0.26
N PHE A 104 5.41 36.81 -0.30
CA PHE A 104 6.32 37.11 -1.41
C PHE A 104 7.80 36.86 -1.09
N ASP A 105 8.09 36.39 0.12
CA ASP A 105 9.45 36.20 0.62
C ASP A 105 9.57 34.79 1.21
N LYS A 106 10.31 33.93 0.53
CA LYS A 106 10.49 32.52 0.95
C LYS A 106 11.23 32.39 2.28
N ASP A 107 11.94 33.43 2.69
CA ASP A 107 12.66 33.49 3.96
C ASP A 107 11.79 34.08 5.09
N ARG A 108 10.47 34.26 4.85
CA ARG A 108 9.51 34.74 5.84
C ARG A 108 8.24 33.90 5.83
N GLY A 109 7.63 33.76 7.02
CA GLY A 109 6.36 33.07 7.20
C GLY A 109 6.48 31.79 8.00
N TYR A 110 5.48 30.92 7.84
CA TYR A 110 5.33 29.69 8.62
C TYR A 110 6.14 28.57 7.97
N VAL A 111 7.47 28.69 8.04
CA VAL A 111 8.41 27.76 7.41
C VAL A 111 9.30 27.12 8.46
N CYS A 112 9.44 25.80 8.39
CA CYS A 112 10.29 25.02 9.28
C CYS A 112 10.81 23.75 8.61
N THR A 113 11.83 23.14 9.21
CA THR A 113 12.29 21.78 8.92
C THR A 113 11.34 20.77 9.59
N LEU A 114 11.52 19.49 9.26
CA LEU A 114 10.93 18.38 10.00
C LEU A 114 11.78 17.13 9.84
N SER A 115 12.18 16.57 10.98
CA SER A 115 12.83 15.26 11.07
C SER A 115 12.09 14.37 12.03
N ALA A 116 11.55 13.27 11.52
CA ALA A 116 10.75 12.34 12.29
C ALA A 116 11.33 10.91 12.23
N LEU A 117 11.43 10.29 13.40
CA LEU A 117 11.82 8.91 13.59
C LEU A 117 10.63 8.14 14.18
N ILE A 118 10.16 7.10 13.49
CA ILE A 118 9.15 6.18 13.99
C ILE A 118 9.76 4.80 14.20
N LEU A 119 9.77 4.34 15.44
CA LEU A 119 10.23 3.01 15.83
C LEU A 119 9.03 2.08 15.92
N LYS A 120 8.91 1.14 14.97
CA LYS A 120 7.78 0.21 14.90
C LYS A 120 8.30 -1.20 14.65
N GLN A 121 7.87 -2.13 15.50
CA GLN A 121 8.34 -3.51 15.47
C GLN A 121 9.88 -3.58 15.54
N GLN A 122 10.53 -4.06 14.48
CA GLN A 122 11.98 -4.17 14.34
C GLN A 122 12.50 -3.25 13.23
N GLN A 123 11.81 -2.15 12.98
CA GLN A 123 12.14 -1.19 11.94
C GLN A 123 12.15 0.24 12.50
N ALA A 124 13.07 1.05 11.99
CA ALA A 124 13.08 2.50 12.14
C ALA A 124 12.70 3.14 10.79
N HIS A 125 11.65 3.96 10.82
CA HIS A 125 11.19 4.74 9.69
C HIS A 125 11.63 6.19 9.89
N VAL A 126 12.44 6.70 8.97
CA VAL A 126 13.00 8.06 9.01
C VAL A 126 12.33 8.89 7.93
N PHE A 127 11.77 10.03 8.31
CA PHE A 127 11.17 11.02 7.42
C PHE A 127 11.88 12.36 7.61
N HIS A 128 12.24 13.01 6.51
CA HIS A 128 13.06 14.21 6.56
C HIS A 128 12.68 15.25 5.50
N VAL A 129 12.62 16.50 5.94
CA VAL A 129 12.49 17.71 5.13
C VAL A 129 13.31 18.81 5.79
N GLY A 130 14.25 19.42 5.07
CA GLY A 130 15.10 20.48 5.62
C GLY A 130 16.49 19.98 5.94
N ASP A 131 17.04 20.35 7.09
CA ASP A 131 18.45 20.11 7.45
C ASP A 131 18.66 19.62 8.89
N SER A 132 17.62 19.54 9.73
CA SER A 132 17.74 18.89 11.04
C SER A 132 18.08 17.41 10.87
N ARG A 133 19.18 16.94 11.43
CA ARG A 133 19.76 15.63 11.08
C ARG A 133 19.33 14.50 12.01
N ILE A 134 19.26 13.28 11.47
CA ILE A 134 19.05 12.05 12.24
C ILE A 134 20.26 11.14 12.06
N TYR A 135 20.88 10.74 13.17
CA TYR A 135 22.01 9.82 13.22
C TYR A 135 21.60 8.52 13.90
N ARG A 136 22.27 7.42 13.53
CA ARG A 136 22.25 6.15 14.29
C ARG A 136 23.65 5.82 14.75
N ILE A 137 23.76 5.39 16.00
CA ILE A 137 24.96 4.81 16.57
C ILE A 137 24.70 3.33 16.83
N ARG A 138 25.56 2.49 16.27
CA ARG A 138 25.53 1.02 16.40
C ARG A 138 26.95 0.51 16.42
N ASP A 139 27.27 -0.37 17.36
CA ASP A 139 28.60 -1.00 17.45
C ASP A 139 29.77 0.03 17.45
N HIS A 140 29.57 1.18 18.11
CA HIS A 140 30.49 2.33 18.15
C HIS A 140 30.75 3.04 16.82
N GLU A 141 29.95 2.79 15.78
CA GLU A 141 29.96 3.53 14.54
C GLU A 141 28.77 4.49 14.48
N ILE A 142 29.00 5.69 13.96
CA ILE A 142 27.96 6.70 13.72
C ILE A 142 27.62 6.75 12.23
N GLU A 143 26.34 6.72 11.91
CA GLU A 143 25.81 6.80 10.55
C GLU A 143 24.79 7.94 10.47
N LEU A 144 25.01 8.86 9.53
CA LEU A 144 24.02 9.89 9.19
C LEU A 144 22.92 9.29 8.29
N LEU A 145 21.67 9.38 8.76
CA LEU A 145 20.51 8.79 8.08
C LEU A 145 19.76 9.79 7.19
N THR A 146 19.96 11.09 7.35
CA THR A 146 19.31 12.15 6.55
C THR A 146 20.26 12.79 5.56
N HIS A 147 19.74 13.55 4.60
CA HIS A 147 20.54 14.41 3.73
C HIS A 147 19.98 15.83 3.78
N ASP A 148 20.86 16.80 3.99
CA ASP A 148 20.46 18.18 4.13
C ASP A 148 19.90 18.74 2.82
N HIS A 149 18.76 19.43 2.91
CA HIS A 149 18.11 20.14 1.82
C HIS A 149 18.50 21.62 1.85
N ARG A 150 19.80 21.92 1.68
CA ARG A 150 20.35 23.29 1.66
C ARG A 150 20.88 23.69 0.28
N VAL A 151 20.70 24.95 -0.12
CA VAL A 151 21.41 25.58 -1.24
C VAL A 151 22.35 26.65 -0.71
N TRP A 152 23.62 26.55 -1.08
CA TRP A 152 24.65 27.52 -0.70
C TRP A 152 24.73 28.64 -1.74
N LEU A 153 24.47 29.88 -1.31
CA LEU A 153 24.66 31.09 -2.12
C LEU A 153 26.07 31.66 -1.95
N SER A 154 26.66 31.46 -0.77
CA SER A 154 28.06 31.80 -0.43
C SER A 154 28.59 30.87 0.68
N SER A 155 29.81 31.10 1.16
CA SER A 155 30.36 30.35 2.31
C SER A 155 29.67 30.63 3.65
N ARG A 156 28.74 31.60 3.71
CA ARG A 156 28.03 32.01 4.93
C ARG A 156 26.51 32.09 4.77
N GLU A 157 25.99 32.07 3.54
CA GLU A 157 24.55 32.16 3.28
C GLU A 157 24.06 30.89 2.60
N HIS A 158 23.13 30.20 3.27
CA HIS A 158 22.40 29.08 2.73
C HIS A 158 20.91 29.25 3.01
N TYR A 159 20.07 28.71 2.13
CA TYR A 159 18.63 28.63 2.34
C TYR A 159 18.15 27.19 2.14
N LEU A 160 16.99 26.87 2.70
CA LEU A 160 16.39 25.55 2.58
C LEU A 160 15.84 25.35 1.16
N SER A 161 16.37 24.36 0.43
CA SER A 161 15.83 23.92 -0.86
C SER A 161 14.49 23.21 -0.71
N ARG A 162 14.24 22.62 0.47
CA ARG A 162 12.97 22.01 0.86
C ARG A 162 12.71 22.32 2.33
N ALA A 163 11.51 22.82 2.61
CA ALA A 163 11.02 23.11 3.96
C ALA A 163 9.51 22.98 3.98
N LEU A 164 8.94 22.68 5.14
CA LEU A 164 7.50 22.74 5.33
C LEU A 164 7.01 24.17 5.21
N GLY A 165 5.86 24.37 4.57
CA GLY A 165 5.22 25.68 4.43
C GLY A 165 5.85 26.62 3.39
N ALA A 166 6.99 26.24 2.79
CA ALA A 166 7.66 27.03 1.76
C ALA A 166 6.98 26.93 0.39
N ASP A 167 6.55 25.73 0.00
CA ASP A 167 5.89 25.45 -1.28
C ASP A 167 4.66 24.56 -1.10
N TYR A 168 3.70 24.65 -2.04
CA TYR A 168 2.45 23.88 -1.99
C TYR A 168 2.69 22.36 -2.03
N ARG A 169 3.69 21.93 -2.79
CA ARG A 169 4.12 20.53 -2.86
C ARG A 169 5.41 20.36 -2.07
N ILE A 170 5.47 19.28 -1.32
CA ILE A 170 6.67 18.89 -0.58
C ILE A 170 7.13 17.51 -1.02
N GLU A 171 8.43 17.37 -1.22
CA GLU A 171 9.11 16.09 -1.37
C GLU A 171 9.66 15.68 -0.01
N ILE A 172 9.34 14.47 0.42
CA ILE A 172 9.70 13.95 1.75
C ILE A 172 10.70 12.85 1.52
N ASP A 173 11.89 12.99 2.10
CA ASP A 173 12.87 11.90 2.08
C ASP A 173 12.42 10.83 3.07
N TYR A 174 12.37 9.57 2.63
CA TYR A 174 11.99 8.43 3.44
C TYR A 174 13.06 7.33 3.39
N ARG A 175 13.43 6.82 4.57
CA ARG A 175 14.26 5.62 4.71
C ARG A 175 13.66 4.66 5.72
N ASN A 176 13.71 3.37 5.40
CA ASN A 176 13.36 2.29 6.30
C ASN A 176 14.59 1.45 6.59
N ILE A 177 14.92 1.27 7.87
CA ILE A 177 16.11 0.55 8.31
C ILE A 177 15.77 -0.45 9.41
N GLU A 178 16.53 -1.54 9.47
CA GLU A 178 16.39 -2.54 10.52
C GLU A 178 16.85 -1.99 11.89
N LEU A 179 16.02 -2.23 12.91
CA LEU A 179 16.29 -1.88 14.30
C LEU A 179 16.99 -3.04 15.02
N LYS A 180 17.98 -2.72 15.85
CA LYS A 180 18.64 -3.67 16.76
C LYS A 180 18.54 -3.17 18.20
N GLU A 181 18.53 -4.11 19.15
CA GLU A 181 18.70 -3.76 20.56
C GLU A 181 20.04 -3.02 20.73
N LYS A 182 20.06 -1.99 21.57
CA LYS A 182 21.18 -1.05 21.81
C LYS A 182 21.46 -0.04 20.70
N ASP A 183 20.66 0.01 19.63
CA ASP A 183 20.73 1.14 18.71
C ASP A 183 20.44 2.44 19.46
N ILE A 184 21.22 3.47 19.18
CA ILE A 184 21.00 4.83 19.69
C ILE A 184 20.73 5.74 18.50
N PHE A 185 19.67 6.53 18.56
CA PHE A 185 19.36 7.55 17.57
C PHE A 185 19.55 8.94 18.15
N LEU A 186 20.14 9.84 17.36
CA LEU A 186 20.31 11.25 17.70
C LEU A 186 19.54 12.09 16.68
N LEU A 187 18.60 12.92 17.14
CA LEU A 187 17.91 13.92 16.32
C LEU A 187 18.43 15.30 16.74
N MET A 188 19.01 16.06 15.80
CA MET A 188 19.77 17.28 16.12
C MET A 188 19.46 18.42 15.16
N THR A 189 19.38 19.65 15.68
CA THR A 189 19.43 20.88 14.87
C THR A 189 20.87 21.32 14.62
N ASP A 190 21.05 22.24 13.67
CA ASP A 190 22.36 22.69 13.19
C ASP A 190 23.18 23.41 14.26
N GLY A 191 22.49 24.12 15.17
CA GLY A 191 23.08 24.70 16.37
C GLY A 191 23.79 23.67 17.26
N VAL A 192 23.50 22.37 17.12
CA VAL A 192 24.25 21.29 17.80
C VAL A 192 25.24 20.62 16.87
N TYR A 193 24.78 20.07 15.73
CA TYR A 193 25.61 19.16 14.93
C TYR A 193 26.75 19.86 14.17
N GLU A 194 26.70 21.17 13.96
CA GLU A 194 27.81 21.91 13.34
C GLU A 194 28.98 22.16 14.30
N PHE A 195 28.72 22.06 15.62
CA PHE A 195 29.67 22.41 16.67
C PHE A 195 30.16 21.19 17.47
N VAL A 196 29.59 20.00 17.27
CA VAL A 196 30.00 18.77 17.95
C VAL A 196 30.44 17.74 16.93
N THR A 197 31.65 17.19 17.10
CA THR A 197 32.19 16.19 16.18
C THR A 197 31.70 14.79 16.48
N ASP A 198 31.68 13.92 15.47
CA ASP A 198 31.33 12.50 15.59
C ASP A 198 32.09 11.78 16.72
N GLN A 199 33.39 12.06 16.88
CA GLN A 199 34.19 11.48 17.97
C GLN A 199 33.69 11.95 19.34
N GLN A 200 33.34 13.22 19.47
CA GLN A 200 32.81 13.76 20.71
C GLN A 200 31.44 13.17 21.05
N LEU A 201 30.60 12.87 20.04
CA LEU A 201 29.33 12.17 20.21
C LEU A 201 29.55 10.76 20.77
N LEU A 202 30.47 10.00 20.19
CA LEU A 202 30.79 8.64 20.62
C LEU A 202 31.35 8.60 22.05
N ASP A 203 32.27 9.50 22.40
CA ASP A 203 32.94 9.51 23.71
C ASP A 203 31.96 9.77 24.86
N LEU A 204 30.99 10.66 24.65
CA LEU A 204 30.01 11.06 25.67
C LEU A 204 28.94 9.99 25.91
N ILE A 205 28.58 9.21 24.89
CA ILE A 205 27.59 8.12 24.98
C ILE A 205 28.10 6.92 25.80
N LEU A 206 29.42 6.77 25.97
CA LEU A 206 30.02 5.72 26.79
C LEU A 206 29.82 5.93 28.30
N VAL A 207 29.36 7.12 28.70
CA VAL A 207 29.08 7.43 30.11
C VAL A 207 27.70 6.90 30.45
N ASP A 208 27.61 5.99 31.43
CA ASP A 208 26.36 5.47 31.98
C ASP A 208 25.64 6.57 32.78
N ALA A 209 25.04 7.49 32.05
CA ALA A 209 24.39 8.70 32.53
C ALA A 209 22.92 8.74 32.09
N ASP A 210 22.11 9.50 32.85
CA ASP A 210 20.76 9.82 32.45
C ASP A 210 20.74 10.48 31.06
N LEU A 211 19.92 9.97 30.13
CA LEU A 211 19.91 10.45 28.75
C LEU A 211 19.55 11.93 28.64
N ASN A 212 18.76 12.48 29.56
CA ASN A 212 18.48 13.93 29.57
C ASN A 212 19.73 14.75 29.94
N GLN A 213 20.52 14.26 30.90
CA GLN A 213 21.79 14.90 31.25
C GLN A 213 22.79 14.79 30.09
N LEU A 214 22.81 13.65 29.41
CA LEU A 214 23.62 13.46 28.20
C LEU A 214 23.21 14.45 27.09
N ALA A 215 21.92 14.56 26.81
CA ALA A 215 21.41 15.51 25.81
C ALA A 215 21.78 16.96 26.17
N LYS A 216 21.62 17.33 27.44
CA LYS A 216 22.03 18.65 27.95
C LYS A 216 23.53 18.89 27.81
N ALA A 217 24.37 17.91 28.14
CA ALA A 217 25.82 18.03 28.04
C ALA A 217 26.30 18.27 26.60
N PHE A 218 25.67 17.63 25.61
CA PHE A 218 25.97 17.88 24.20
C PHE A 218 25.61 19.31 23.77
N VAL A 219 24.45 19.79 24.20
CA VAL A 219 23.99 21.15 23.88
C VAL A 219 24.87 22.21 24.57
N GLU A 220 25.22 22.00 25.83
CA GLU A 220 26.15 22.91 26.56
C GLU A 220 27.53 22.92 25.90
N LYS A 221 28.03 21.76 25.45
CA LYS A 221 29.30 21.66 24.73
C LYS A 221 29.27 22.35 23.35
N ALA A 222 28.16 22.32 22.64
CA ALA A 222 27.98 23.07 21.40
C ALA A 222 28.00 24.58 21.67
N LEU A 223 27.35 25.03 22.75
CA LEU A 223 27.36 26.43 23.18
C LEU A 223 28.78 26.89 23.58
N GLU A 224 29.53 26.07 24.31
CA GLU A 224 30.93 26.35 24.66
C GLU A 224 31.85 26.44 23.42
N GLN A 225 31.52 25.71 22.36
CA GLN A 225 32.22 25.75 21.08
C GLN A 225 31.77 26.90 20.15
N GLY A 226 30.90 27.78 20.65
CA GLY A 226 30.54 29.04 19.99
C GLY A 226 29.29 28.98 19.11
N SER A 227 28.39 28.03 19.35
CA SER A 227 27.09 27.99 18.68
C SER A 227 26.30 29.28 18.92
N ASP A 228 25.80 29.87 17.83
CA ASP A 228 25.03 31.11 17.80
C ASP A 228 23.54 30.91 17.43
N ASP A 229 23.10 29.66 17.29
CA ASP A 229 21.72 29.29 16.96
C ASP A 229 20.91 28.75 18.16
N ASN A 230 19.68 28.34 17.92
CA ASN A 230 18.89 27.49 18.78
C ASN A 230 19.48 26.07 18.76
N LEU A 231 19.45 25.40 19.90
CA LEU A 231 20.12 24.13 20.06
C LEU A 231 19.14 23.11 20.61
N SER A 232 18.91 22.05 19.83
CA SER A 232 18.01 20.97 20.21
C SER A 232 18.60 19.61 19.89
N LEU A 233 18.51 18.70 20.86
CA LEU A 233 18.95 17.31 20.74
C LEU A 233 17.96 16.38 21.41
N GLN A 234 17.59 15.30 20.71
CA GLN A 234 16.95 14.12 21.29
C GLN A 234 17.86 12.90 21.14
N VAL A 235 17.95 12.10 22.20
CA VAL A 235 18.68 10.83 22.27
C VAL A 235 17.69 9.72 22.55
N ILE A 236 17.60 8.74 21.65
CA ILE A 236 16.67 7.61 21.76
C ILE A 236 17.48 6.32 21.81
N HIS A 237 17.43 5.60 22.92
CA HIS A 237 18.11 4.32 23.10
C HIS A 237 17.10 3.16 23.04
N VAL A 238 17.33 2.22 22.10
CA VAL A 238 16.49 1.03 21.93
C VAL A 238 16.90 -0.04 22.95
N GLU A 239 16.12 -0.17 24.02
CA GLU A 239 16.42 -1.13 25.09
C GLU A 239 16.04 -2.56 24.73
N GLN A 240 14.90 -2.73 24.07
CA GLN A 240 14.32 -4.05 23.82
C GLN A 240 13.45 -4.02 22.55
N LEU A 241 13.60 -5.06 21.73
CA LEU A 241 12.75 -5.28 20.56
C LEU A 241 11.58 -6.22 20.86
N PRO A 242 10.42 -6.02 20.21
CA PRO A 242 9.33 -6.97 20.28
C PRO A 242 9.67 -8.27 19.54
N GLU A 243 9.12 -9.39 20.02
CA GLU A 243 9.12 -10.63 19.27
C GLU A 243 8.20 -10.50 18.04
N LEU A 244 8.67 -10.97 16.87
CA LEU A 244 7.87 -11.08 15.65
C LEU A 244 6.73 -12.08 15.86
N ASN A 245 5.60 -11.58 16.38
CA ASN A 245 4.46 -12.40 16.75
C ASN A 245 3.31 -12.26 15.76
N GLN A 246 2.58 -13.36 15.60
CA GLN A 246 1.36 -13.48 14.82
C GLN A 246 0.36 -12.35 15.14
N PHE A 247 -0.38 -11.92 14.11
CA PHE A 247 -1.44 -10.92 14.23
C PHE A 247 -2.64 -11.56 14.93
N HIS A 248 -2.60 -11.63 16.27
CA HIS A 248 -3.72 -12.10 17.06
C HIS A 248 -4.74 -10.98 17.25
N ILE A 249 -5.80 -10.95 16.44
CA ILE A 249 -7.05 -10.29 16.84
C ILE A 249 -7.71 -11.26 17.83
N GLN A 250 -7.49 -11.08 19.14
CA GLN A 250 -8.12 -11.83 20.26
C GLN A 250 -7.89 -13.37 20.26
N GLN A 251 -7.94 -14.00 21.44
CA GLN A 251 -7.64 -15.44 21.60
C GLN A 251 -8.78 -16.30 22.16
N ASP A 252 -9.92 -15.71 22.56
CA ASP A 252 -11.02 -16.45 23.19
C ASP A 252 -12.29 -16.43 22.33
N TYR A 253 -12.26 -17.15 21.21
CA TYR A 253 -13.45 -17.27 20.35
C TYR A 253 -14.19 -18.56 20.61
N VAL A 254 -15.52 -18.45 20.73
CA VAL A 254 -16.40 -19.60 20.59
C VAL A 254 -16.75 -19.76 19.12
N PHE A 255 -16.52 -20.93 18.55
CA PHE A 255 -16.96 -21.21 17.20
C PHE A 255 -18.40 -21.73 17.21
N PRO A 256 -19.26 -21.28 16.29
CA PRO A 256 -20.60 -21.82 16.19
C PRO A 256 -20.58 -23.25 15.64
N GLN A 257 -21.54 -24.07 16.09
CA GLN A 257 -21.85 -25.31 15.38
C GLN A 257 -22.58 -25.00 14.07
N GLN A 258 -22.80 -26.01 13.23
CA GLN A 258 -23.57 -25.83 12.01
C GLN A 258 -25.01 -25.40 12.34
N LEU A 259 -25.44 -24.29 11.76
CA LEU A 259 -26.73 -23.67 12.06
C LEU A 259 -27.85 -24.29 11.21
N SER A 260 -29.02 -24.47 11.81
CA SER A 260 -30.19 -25.07 11.18
C SER A 260 -31.25 -24.03 10.78
N LYS A 261 -32.09 -24.37 9.79
CA LYS A 261 -33.22 -23.51 9.40
C LYS A 261 -34.16 -23.29 10.59
N GLY A 262 -34.53 -22.03 10.83
CA GLY A 262 -35.38 -21.58 11.94
C GLY A 262 -34.63 -21.35 13.25
N GLU A 263 -33.33 -21.67 13.31
CA GLU A 263 -32.51 -21.41 14.49
C GLU A 263 -32.29 -19.91 14.70
N VAL A 264 -32.32 -19.47 15.96
CA VAL A 264 -31.97 -18.11 16.36
C VAL A 264 -30.50 -18.07 16.73
N PHE A 265 -29.71 -17.30 16.00
CA PHE A 265 -28.26 -17.15 16.18
C PHE A 265 -27.88 -15.67 16.26
N GLU A 266 -27.33 -15.24 17.40
CA GLU A 266 -26.82 -13.86 17.60
C GLU A 266 -27.84 -12.77 17.25
N GLY A 267 -29.13 -13.04 17.52
CA GLY A 267 -30.24 -12.13 17.22
C GLY A 267 -30.81 -12.21 15.79
N TYR A 268 -30.30 -13.12 14.97
CA TYR A 268 -30.78 -13.38 13.61
C TYR A 268 -31.50 -14.73 13.52
N VAL A 269 -32.43 -14.88 12.58
CA VAL A 269 -33.11 -16.15 12.30
C VAL A 269 -32.58 -16.74 11.00
N ILE A 270 -32.13 -17.98 11.04
CA ILE A 270 -31.54 -18.66 9.87
C ILE A 270 -32.63 -19.16 8.93
N ASP A 271 -32.58 -18.75 7.66
CA ASP A 271 -33.57 -19.13 6.65
C ASP A 271 -33.18 -20.38 5.87
N LYS A 272 -31.92 -20.43 5.40
CA LYS A 272 -31.36 -21.56 4.65
C LYS A 272 -29.84 -21.46 4.51
N ILE A 273 -29.20 -22.58 4.21
CA ILE A 273 -27.81 -22.61 3.76
C ILE A 273 -27.74 -22.14 2.30
N LEU A 274 -26.92 -21.12 2.03
CA LEU A 274 -26.64 -20.63 0.67
C LEU A 274 -25.50 -21.43 0.02
N HIS A 275 -24.45 -21.70 0.80
CA HIS A 275 -23.26 -22.40 0.32
C HIS A 275 -22.50 -23.04 1.48
N GLN A 276 -21.89 -24.20 1.24
CA GLN A 276 -21.04 -24.88 2.21
C GLN A 276 -19.82 -25.45 1.50
N ASN A 277 -18.63 -25.10 1.99
CA ASN A 277 -17.36 -25.65 1.52
C ASN A 277 -16.41 -25.87 2.71
N HIS A 278 -15.23 -26.44 2.46
CA HIS A 278 -14.25 -26.72 3.52
C HIS A 278 -13.77 -25.46 4.27
N ARG A 279 -13.84 -24.27 3.64
CA ARG A 279 -13.38 -23.00 4.22
C ARG A 279 -14.44 -22.35 5.08
N SER A 280 -15.70 -22.39 4.66
CA SER A 280 -16.77 -21.61 5.27
C SER A 280 -18.16 -22.17 4.97
N CYS A 281 -19.11 -21.81 5.83
CA CYS A 281 -20.53 -22.00 5.59
C CYS A 281 -21.25 -20.65 5.52
N LEU A 282 -22.08 -20.46 4.51
CA LEU A 282 -22.87 -19.25 4.25
C LEU A 282 -24.35 -19.55 4.47
N TYR A 283 -24.99 -18.73 5.29
CA TYR A 283 -26.41 -18.82 5.62
C TYR A 283 -27.12 -17.55 5.18
N LEU A 284 -28.28 -17.70 4.55
CA LEU A 284 -29.25 -16.62 4.47
C LEU A 284 -29.98 -16.54 5.81
N ALA A 285 -30.07 -15.34 6.35
CA ALA A 285 -30.77 -15.06 7.58
C ALA A 285 -31.53 -13.74 7.46
N HIS A 286 -32.42 -13.47 8.41
CA HIS A 286 -33.04 -12.16 8.55
C HIS A 286 -32.93 -11.65 9.99
N ASP A 287 -32.93 -10.33 10.14
CA ASP A 287 -32.95 -9.67 11.44
C ASP A 287 -34.37 -9.49 11.98
N THR A 288 -34.49 -8.88 13.16
CA THR A 288 -35.77 -8.59 13.81
C THR A 288 -36.71 -7.70 12.98
N GLN A 289 -36.19 -6.95 12.00
CA GLN A 289 -36.94 -6.10 11.07
C GLN A 289 -37.22 -6.77 9.74
N GLN A 290 -36.99 -8.10 9.63
CA GLN A 290 -37.16 -8.89 8.41
C GLN A 290 -36.23 -8.46 7.26
N GLN A 291 -35.12 -7.80 7.57
CA GLN A 291 -34.12 -7.46 6.56
C GLN A 291 -33.19 -8.66 6.31
N PRO A 292 -32.99 -9.08 5.04
CA PRO A 292 -32.15 -10.22 4.72
C PRO A 292 -30.66 -9.89 4.81
N LEU A 293 -29.88 -10.82 5.34
CA LEU A 293 -28.43 -10.76 5.44
C LEU A 293 -27.78 -12.13 5.20
N VAL A 294 -26.46 -12.12 5.02
CA VAL A 294 -25.65 -13.34 4.94
C VAL A 294 -24.79 -13.46 6.17
N ILE A 295 -24.90 -14.60 6.86
CA ILE A 295 -24.00 -14.99 7.94
C ILE A 295 -22.97 -15.96 7.37
N LYS A 296 -21.70 -15.66 7.58
CA LYS A 296 -20.57 -16.52 7.22
C LYS A 296 -19.91 -17.04 8.49
N THR A 297 -19.72 -18.36 8.57
CA THR A 297 -18.99 -19.03 9.66
C THR A 297 -17.78 -19.77 9.10
N LEU A 298 -16.75 -19.95 9.92
CA LEU A 298 -15.57 -20.76 9.55
C LEU A 298 -15.95 -22.25 9.47
N GLY A 299 -15.41 -22.96 8.48
CA GLY A 299 -15.60 -24.41 8.33
C GLY A 299 -15.10 -25.16 9.57
N VAL A 300 -15.82 -26.20 10.00
CA VAL A 300 -15.54 -26.93 11.25
C VAL A 300 -14.11 -27.43 11.31
N ASP A 301 -13.59 -27.97 10.21
CA ASP A 301 -12.24 -28.53 10.11
C ASP A 301 -11.13 -27.48 10.25
N LEU A 302 -11.45 -26.20 10.03
CA LEU A 302 -10.49 -25.09 10.09
C LEU A 302 -10.51 -24.35 11.43
N GLN A 303 -11.42 -24.69 12.35
CA GLN A 303 -11.54 -24.00 13.65
C GLN A 303 -10.29 -24.21 14.53
N GLN A 304 -9.53 -25.27 14.30
CA GLN A 304 -8.25 -25.55 14.98
C GLN A 304 -7.03 -25.01 14.23
N ASP A 305 -7.19 -24.58 12.97
CA ASP A 305 -6.11 -23.99 12.19
C ASP A 305 -5.98 -22.49 12.49
N LYS A 306 -4.93 -22.14 13.25
CA LYS A 306 -4.64 -20.75 13.63
C LYS A 306 -4.54 -19.81 12.43
N ASN A 307 -3.97 -20.25 11.30
CA ASN A 307 -3.84 -19.40 10.13
C ASN A 307 -5.20 -19.15 9.48
N ALA A 308 -6.07 -20.16 9.44
CA ALA A 308 -7.42 -20.02 8.90
C ALA A 308 -8.29 -19.10 9.77
N VAL A 309 -8.17 -19.21 11.10
CA VAL A 309 -8.85 -18.33 12.06
C VAL A 309 -8.36 -16.88 11.91
N GLU A 310 -7.05 -16.65 11.82
CA GLU A 310 -6.47 -15.32 11.56
C GLU A 310 -6.98 -14.74 10.24
N GLN A 311 -7.05 -15.54 9.17
CA GLN A 311 -7.54 -15.10 7.87
C GLN A 311 -9.02 -14.72 7.94
N PHE A 312 -9.82 -15.49 8.67
CA PHE A 312 -11.24 -15.19 8.88
C PHE A 312 -11.46 -13.90 9.67
N GLN A 313 -10.62 -13.65 10.68
CA GLN A 313 -10.66 -12.39 11.43
C GLN A 313 -10.20 -11.21 10.59
N LEU A 314 -9.15 -11.40 9.79
CA LEU A 314 -8.65 -10.38 8.88
C LEU A 314 -9.72 -9.99 7.86
N GLU A 315 -10.44 -10.96 7.31
CA GLU A 315 -11.55 -10.72 6.40
C GLU A 315 -12.68 -9.88 7.06
N ASP A 316 -13.07 -10.20 8.30
CA ASP A 316 -14.05 -9.40 9.07
C ASP A 316 -13.53 -7.97 9.27
N TRP A 317 -12.26 -7.84 9.68
CA TRP A 317 -11.60 -6.56 9.95
C TRP A 317 -11.47 -5.67 8.71
N VAL A 318 -11.14 -6.27 7.55
CA VAL A 318 -11.08 -5.61 6.24
C VAL A 318 -12.47 -5.13 5.85
N SER A 319 -13.46 -6.02 5.89
CA SER A 319 -14.81 -5.71 5.41
C SER A 319 -15.46 -4.53 6.16
N LYS A 320 -15.21 -4.39 7.46
CA LYS A 320 -15.72 -3.28 8.28
C LYS A 320 -15.14 -1.90 7.90
N ARG A 321 -13.99 -1.86 7.22
CA ARG A 321 -13.29 -0.64 6.81
C ARG A 321 -13.59 -0.26 5.36
N LEU A 322 -14.15 -1.17 4.57
CA LEU A 322 -14.48 -0.95 3.17
C LEU A 322 -15.87 -0.32 3.02
N LYS A 323 -15.93 0.88 2.42
CA LYS A 323 -17.18 1.58 2.10
C LYS A 323 -17.16 2.03 0.64
N HIS A 324 -17.89 1.32 -0.21
CA HIS A 324 -18.02 1.64 -1.62
C HIS A 324 -19.20 0.88 -2.25
N ASP A 325 -19.91 1.49 -3.19
CA ASP A 325 -21.10 0.88 -3.81
C ASP A 325 -20.80 -0.43 -4.56
N ASN A 326 -19.59 -0.56 -5.11
CA ASN A 326 -19.11 -1.75 -5.80
C ASN A 326 -18.36 -2.75 -4.88
N LEU A 327 -18.37 -2.54 -3.57
CA LEU A 327 -17.86 -3.49 -2.58
C LEU A 327 -19.02 -4.06 -1.77
N MET A 328 -18.95 -5.34 -1.43
CA MET A 328 -19.85 -5.96 -0.44
C MET A 328 -19.70 -5.27 0.91
N GLN A 329 -20.82 -4.84 1.46
CA GLN A 329 -20.88 -4.13 2.72
C GLN A 329 -21.07 -5.12 3.88
N CYS A 330 -20.35 -4.87 4.97
CA CYS A 330 -20.60 -5.55 6.23
C CYS A 330 -21.97 -5.14 6.77
N TYR A 331 -22.77 -6.12 7.21
CA TYR A 331 -24.04 -5.84 7.87
C TYR A 331 -23.76 -5.44 9.34
N PRO A 332 -24.26 -4.28 9.82
CA PRO A 332 -23.99 -3.84 11.18
C PRO A 332 -24.46 -4.86 12.22
N HIS A 333 -23.59 -5.15 13.18
CA HIS A 333 -23.91 -5.95 14.36
C HIS A 333 -23.52 -5.14 15.60
N ASN A 334 -24.52 -4.69 16.35
CA ASN A 334 -24.36 -3.67 17.41
C ASN A 334 -24.28 -4.27 18.82
N THR A 335 -24.27 -5.59 18.94
CA THR A 335 -24.15 -6.33 20.20
C THR A 335 -22.80 -7.00 20.32
N GLU A 336 -22.39 -7.33 21.54
CA GLU A 336 -21.20 -8.16 21.76
C GLU A 336 -21.43 -9.54 21.14
N LYS A 337 -20.48 -9.98 20.30
CA LYS A 337 -20.53 -11.30 19.67
C LYS A 337 -20.10 -12.36 20.68
N LYS A 338 -20.91 -13.39 20.87
CA LYS A 338 -20.51 -14.60 21.61
C LYS A 338 -19.70 -15.56 20.72
N TYR A 339 -20.02 -15.61 19.43
CA TYR A 339 -19.40 -16.50 18.46
C TYR A 339 -18.54 -15.75 17.43
N LEU A 340 -17.56 -16.44 16.83
CA LEU A 340 -16.83 -15.92 15.67
C LEU A 340 -17.62 -16.16 14.38
N PHE A 341 -18.19 -15.09 13.83
CA PHE A 341 -18.91 -15.06 12.56
C PHE A 341 -18.79 -13.68 11.89
N GLN A 342 -19.07 -13.63 10.60
CA GLN A 342 -19.14 -12.42 9.79
C GLN A 342 -20.58 -12.21 9.31
N CYS A 343 -21.00 -10.95 9.17
CA CYS A 343 -22.29 -10.60 8.58
C CYS A 343 -22.11 -9.65 7.41
N TYR A 344 -22.83 -9.93 6.32
CA TYR A 344 -22.79 -9.16 5.09
C TYR A 344 -24.21 -8.85 4.60
N GLU A 345 -24.34 -7.79 3.82
CA GLU A 345 -25.57 -7.52 3.09
C GLU A 345 -25.97 -8.73 2.23
N TYR A 346 -27.26 -9.03 2.14
CA TYR A 346 -27.73 -10.02 1.18
C TYR A 346 -27.77 -9.44 -0.23
N LEU A 347 -26.96 -10.03 -1.12
CA LEU A 347 -26.86 -9.65 -2.51
C LEU A 347 -27.79 -10.53 -3.36
N GLN A 348 -28.92 -9.96 -3.77
CA GLN A 348 -29.85 -10.62 -4.70
C GLN A 348 -29.26 -10.60 -6.11
N GLY A 349 -28.68 -11.72 -6.53
CA GLY A 349 -28.02 -11.83 -7.82
C GLY A 349 -27.28 -13.16 -7.95
N GLU A 350 -26.38 -13.23 -8.92
CA GLU A 350 -25.51 -14.39 -9.13
C GLU A 350 -24.05 -13.94 -9.34
N THR A 351 -23.10 -14.86 -9.24
CA THR A 351 -21.71 -14.54 -9.55
C THR A 351 -21.52 -14.27 -11.04
N LEU A 352 -20.55 -13.43 -11.40
CA LEU A 352 -20.20 -13.15 -12.79
C LEU A 352 -19.80 -14.43 -13.54
N ALA A 353 -19.22 -15.41 -12.83
CA ALA A 353 -18.96 -16.74 -13.38
C ALA A 353 -20.24 -17.48 -13.78
N GLN A 354 -21.27 -17.46 -12.94
CA GLN A 354 -22.59 -18.06 -13.24
C GLN A 354 -23.26 -17.32 -14.38
N TRP A 355 -23.30 -15.98 -14.30
CA TRP A 355 -23.85 -15.13 -15.35
C TRP A 355 -23.18 -15.39 -16.70
N LEU A 356 -21.83 -15.45 -16.75
CA LEU A 356 -21.06 -15.74 -17.96
C LEU A 356 -21.36 -17.14 -18.54
N HIS A 357 -21.64 -18.12 -17.67
CA HIS A 357 -22.00 -19.47 -18.10
C HIS A 357 -23.35 -19.50 -18.84
N ARG A 358 -24.29 -18.63 -18.47
CA ARG A 358 -25.59 -18.49 -19.15
C ARG A 358 -25.50 -17.81 -20.52
N GLN A 359 -24.38 -17.17 -20.84
CA GLN A 359 -24.19 -16.47 -22.11
C GLN A 359 -23.85 -17.45 -23.22
N GLU A 360 -24.82 -17.64 -24.12
CA GLU A 360 -24.68 -18.47 -25.33
C GLU A 360 -23.81 -17.79 -26.39
N LYS A 361 -23.85 -16.45 -26.46
CA LYS A 361 -23.08 -15.65 -27.42
C LYS A 361 -21.83 -15.05 -26.76
N PRO A 362 -20.75 -14.83 -27.55
CA PRO A 362 -19.63 -14.05 -27.08
C PRO A 362 -20.06 -12.63 -26.70
N LEU A 363 -19.55 -12.13 -25.58
CA LEU A 363 -19.85 -10.79 -25.08
C LEU A 363 -19.14 -9.70 -25.89
N ASN A 364 -19.78 -8.54 -25.98
CA ASN A 364 -19.25 -7.35 -26.64
C ASN A 364 -18.61 -6.38 -25.66
N LEU A 365 -17.95 -5.35 -26.20
CA LEU A 365 -17.30 -4.28 -25.42
C LEU A 365 -18.28 -3.61 -24.46
N ASP A 366 -19.48 -3.26 -24.95
CA ASP A 366 -20.50 -2.55 -24.17
C ASP A 366 -21.01 -3.34 -22.95
N GLU A 367 -20.87 -4.67 -22.96
CA GLU A 367 -21.25 -5.54 -21.86
C GLU A 367 -20.13 -5.70 -20.83
N ILE A 368 -18.88 -5.79 -21.30
CA ILE A 368 -17.72 -6.08 -20.44
C ILE A 368 -17.13 -4.81 -19.82
N LEU A 369 -17.04 -3.71 -20.57
CA LEU A 369 -16.40 -2.48 -20.10
C LEU A 369 -17.05 -1.91 -18.82
N PRO A 370 -18.38 -1.88 -18.66
CA PRO A 370 -19.01 -1.45 -17.40
C PRO A 370 -18.64 -2.31 -16.19
N ILE A 371 -18.44 -3.62 -16.39
CA ILE A 371 -18.01 -4.55 -15.34
C ILE A 371 -16.58 -4.22 -14.91
N LEU A 372 -15.68 -4.02 -15.89
CA LEU A 372 -14.28 -3.69 -15.63
C LEU A 372 -14.14 -2.34 -14.91
N GLN A 373 -14.90 -1.34 -15.36
CA GLN A 373 -14.92 -0.01 -14.75
C GLN A 373 -15.36 -0.08 -13.28
N GLN A 374 -16.48 -0.73 -12.98
CA GLN A 374 -16.97 -0.87 -11.61
C GLN A 374 -16.02 -1.69 -10.73
N THR A 375 -15.41 -2.75 -11.28
CA THR A 375 -14.42 -3.55 -10.55
C THR A 375 -13.18 -2.73 -10.22
N ALA A 376 -12.72 -1.90 -11.17
CA ALA A 376 -11.60 -1.00 -10.94
C ALA A 376 -11.92 0.11 -9.92
N LEU A 377 -13.15 0.61 -9.87
CA LEU A 377 -13.58 1.55 -8.83
C LEU A 377 -13.54 0.90 -7.44
N ALA A 378 -14.00 -0.33 -7.31
CA ALA A 378 -13.89 -1.14 -6.09
C ALA A 378 -12.42 -1.36 -5.69
N LEU A 379 -11.57 -1.79 -6.63
CA LEU A 379 -10.13 -1.97 -6.39
C LEU A 379 -9.45 -0.68 -5.95
N ASN A 380 -9.70 0.44 -6.63
CA ASN A 380 -9.17 1.74 -6.25
C ASN A 380 -9.61 2.16 -4.84
N ALA A 381 -10.83 1.82 -4.43
CA ALA A 381 -11.29 2.05 -3.06
C ALA A 381 -10.50 1.25 -2.02
N MET A 382 -10.15 -0.01 -2.33
CA MET A 382 -9.26 -0.83 -1.49
C MET A 382 -7.82 -0.30 -1.51
N HIS A 383 -7.28 0.05 -2.67
CA HIS A 383 -5.90 0.53 -2.84
C HIS A 383 -5.65 1.85 -2.08
N ARG A 384 -6.66 2.75 -1.99
CA ARG A 384 -6.58 3.96 -1.16
C ARG A 384 -6.39 3.67 0.34
N LEU A 385 -6.76 2.48 0.79
CA LEU A 385 -6.55 1.99 2.15
C LEU A 385 -5.32 1.07 2.26
N GLU A 386 -4.49 0.99 1.21
CA GLU A 386 -3.34 0.08 1.08
C GLU A 386 -3.71 -1.40 1.26
N MET A 387 -4.90 -1.76 0.77
CA MET A 387 -5.40 -3.12 0.73
C MET A 387 -5.36 -3.65 -0.70
N LEU A 388 -4.71 -4.80 -0.93
CA LEU A 388 -4.70 -5.52 -2.20
C LEU A 388 -5.68 -6.68 -2.13
N HIS A 389 -6.52 -6.87 -3.15
CA HIS A 389 -7.53 -7.93 -3.11
C HIS A 389 -6.95 -9.32 -3.36
N GLN A 390 -5.99 -9.45 -4.29
CA GLN A 390 -5.23 -10.66 -4.62
C GLN A 390 -5.99 -11.86 -5.24
N ASP A 391 -7.32 -11.83 -5.35
CA ASP A 391 -8.12 -12.90 -5.98
C ASP A 391 -9.22 -12.33 -6.88
N ILE A 392 -8.84 -11.44 -7.80
CA ILE A 392 -9.77 -10.87 -8.78
C ILE A 392 -10.08 -11.89 -9.86
N ARG A 393 -11.36 -12.31 -9.90
CA ARG A 393 -11.87 -13.31 -10.84
C ARG A 393 -13.40 -13.28 -10.94
N PRO A 394 -14.01 -13.90 -11.96
CA PRO A 394 -15.47 -13.89 -12.12
C PRO A 394 -16.27 -14.51 -10.97
N LYS A 395 -15.67 -15.43 -10.17
CA LYS A 395 -16.37 -16.01 -9.01
C LYS A 395 -16.53 -15.03 -7.84
N ASN A 396 -15.67 -14.01 -7.77
CA ASN A 396 -15.63 -13.05 -6.67
C ASN A 396 -16.31 -11.73 -7.06
N ILE A 397 -17.07 -11.71 -8.15
CA ILE A 397 -17.88 -10.56 -8.57
C ILE A 397 -19.33 -11.02 -8.60
N MET A 398 -20.21 -10.34 -7.88
CA MET A 398 -21.66 -10.53 -7.92
C MET A 398 -22.29 -9.55 -8.90
N VAL A 399 -23.19 -10.04 -9.75
CA VAL A 399 -24.04 -9.25 -10.63
C VAL A 399 -25.41 -9.13 -9.95
N ILE A 400 -25.75 -7.92 -9.49
CA ILE A 400 -26.96 -7.65 -8.68
C ILE A 400 -28.17 -7.29 -9.54
N ASN A 401 -27.90 -6.65 -10.68
CA ASN A 401 -28.91 -6.36 -11.68
C ASN A 401 -28.26 -6.58 -13.05
N ALA A 402 -28.87 -7.39 -13.91
CA ALA A 402 -28.37 -7.66 -15.25
C ALA A 402 -29.24 -7.06 -16.37
N GLU A 403 -30.46 -6.61 -16.05
CA GLU A 403 -31.50 -6.27 -17.04
C GLU A 403 -31.67 -4.75 -17.25
N ASN A 404 -31.30 -3.92 -16.26
CA ASN A 404 -31.34 -2.45 -16.36
C ASN A 404 -29.92 -1.88 -16.50
N ALA A 405 -29.43 -1.18 -15.47
CA ALA A 405 -28.04 -0.77 -15.37
C ALA A 405 -27.27 -1.86 -14.63
N MET A 406 -26.36 -2.55 -15.34
CA MET A 406 -25.61 -3.64 -14.74
C MET A 406 -24.84 -3.15 -13.52
N LYS A 407 -25.18 -3.65 -12.33
CA LYS A 407 -24.50 -3.31 -11.08
C LYS A 407 -23.74 -4.50 -10.56
N ILE A 408 -22.44 -4.31 -10.32
CA ILE A 408 -21.60 -5.35 -9.75
C ILE A 408 -21.13 -4.98 -8.34
N LYS A 409 -20.86 -6.01 -7.55
CA LYS A 409 -20.15 -5.90 -6.27
C LYS A 409 -19.04 -6.94 -6.21
N LEU A 410 -17.85 -6.49 -5.83
CA LEU A 410 -16.71 -7.34 -5.51
C LEU A 410 -16.91 -7.92 -4.09
N ILE A 411 -16.82 -9.23 -4.00
CA ILE A 411 -17.05 -10.05 -2.80
C ILE A 411 -15.77 -10.82 -2.44
N ASP A 412 -15.77 -11.46 -1.27
CA ASP A 412 -14.69 -12.31 -0.74
C ASP A 412 -13.36 -11.59 -0.49
N TYR A 413 -13.17 -11.14 0.75
CA TYR A 413 -11.94 -10.47 1.17
C TYR A 413 -10.94 -11.43 1.82
N GLY A 414 -11.18 -12.74 1.75
CA GLY A 414 -10.36 -13.74 2.44
C GLY A 414 -8.88 -13.66 2.06
N SER A 415 -8.54 -13.33 0.82
CA SER A 415 -7.16 -13.23 0.34
C SER A 415 -6.57 -11.81 0.41
N THR A 416 -7.27 -10.87 1.05
CA THR A 416 -6.83 -9.46 1.08
C THR A 416 -5.54 -9.30 1.89
N ALA A 417 -4.55 -8.64 1.30
CA ALA A 417 -3.35 -8.20 2.02
C ALA A 417 -3.45 -6.73 2.39
N VAL A 418 -3.04 -6.40 3.62
CA VAL A 418 -3.09 -5.04 4.17
C VAL A 418 -1.66 -4.60 4.50
N ARG A 419 -1.17 -3.54 3.85
CA ARG A 419 0.24 -3.13 3.97
C ARG A 419 0.65 -2.83 5.41
N GLY A 420 -0.17 -2.09 6.17
CA GLY A 420 0.10 -1.78 7.58
C GLY A 420 0.20 -3.02 8.48
N LEU A 421 -0.50 -4.11 8.14
CA LEU A 421 -0.43 -5.40 8.87
C LEU A 421 0.74 -6.26 8.43
N VAL A 422 1.19 -6.13 7.18
CA VAL A 422 2.42 -6.78 6.69
C VAL A 422 3.65 -6.23 7.42
N GLU A 423 3.69 -4.94 7.74
CA GLU A 423 4.75 -4.35 8.59
C GLU A 423 4.78 -4.94 9.99
N ILE A 424 3.62 -5.35 10.53
CA ILE A 424 3.52 -5.99 11.85
C ILE A 424 3.97 -7.45 11.77
N ASN A 425 3.61 -8.14 10.69
CA ASN A 425 3.96 -9.54 10.48
C ASN A 425 4.27 -9.83 8.99
N PRO A 426 5.56 -9.88 8.61
CA PRO A 426 5.98 -10.15 7.23
C PRO A 426 5.49 -11.48 6.68
N LYS A 427 5.13 -12.47 7.52
CA LYS A 427 4.52 -13.74 7.07
C LYS A 427 3.16 -13.55 6.39
N ASN A 428 2.56 -12.36 6.49
CA ASN A 428 1.34 -12.00 5.77
C ASN A 428 1.62 -11.55 4.32
N ALA A 429 2.88 -11.28 3.94
CA ALA A 429 3.24 -10.78 2.61
C ALA A 429 3.14 -11.82 1.48
N ASN A 430 3.56 -13.06 1.73
CA ASN A 430 3.74 -14.10 0.69
C ASN A 430 2.67 -15.21 0.75
N ARG A 431 1.47 -14.90 1.25
CA ARG A 431 0.38 -15.87 1.32
C ARG A 431 -0.33 -15.95 -0.03
N ALA A 432 0.22 -16.72 -0.98
CA ALA A 432 -0.42 -16.99 -2.27
C ALA A 432 -1.73 -17.78 -2.08
N LEU A 433 -2.83 -17.06 -1.88
CA LEU A 433 -4.15 -17.62 -1.57
C LEU A 433 -5.17 -17.45 -2.71
N GLY A 434 -4.71 -17.04 -3.89
CA GLY A 434 -5.55 -16.83 -5.07
C GLY A 434 -5.65 -18.05 -5.98
N THR A 435 -6.59 -17.99 -6.92
CA THR A 435 -6.66 -18.98 -7.99
C THR A 435 -5.54 -18.74 -9.01
N LEU A 436 -4.60 -19.68 -9.09
CA LEU A 436 -3.37 -19.58 -9.91
C LEU A 436 -3.59 -19.08 -11.34
N ALA A 437 -4.73 -19.40 -11.97
CA ALA A 437 -5.05 -18.99 -13.34
C ALA A 437 -5.22 -17.47 -13.56
N PHE A 438 -5.58 -16.71 -12.53
CA PHE A 438 -5.79 -15.25 -12.59
C PHE A 438 -4.67 -14.47 -11.89
N MET A 439 -3.72 -15.18 -11.29
CA MET A 439 -2.69 -14.62 -10.42
C MET A 439 -1.59 -13.95 -11.25
N ALA A 440 -1.10 -12.81 -10.75
CA ALA A 440 0.01 -12.10 -11.37
C ALA A 440 1.34 -12.87 -11.24
N PRO A 441 2.24 -12.79 -12.23
CA PRO A 441 3.53 -13.49 -12.23
C PRO A 441 4.37 -13.27 -10.97
N GLU A 442 4.32 -12.07 -10.41
CA GLU A 442 5.07 -11.68 -9.20
C GLU A 442 4.64 -12.41 -7.92
N TYR A 443 3.50 -13.12 -7.90
CA TYR A 443 3.14 -13.96 -6.75
C TYR A 443 3.84 -15.33 -6.75
N PHE A 444 4.33 -15.77 -7.91
CA PHE A 444 5.00 -17.06 -8.08
C PHE A 444 6.52 -16.97 -7.82
N ILE A 445 7.02 -15.75 -7.69
CA ILE A 445 8.41 -15.42 -7.37
C ILE A 445 8.32 -14.61 -6.08
N ASP A 446 9.33 -14.63 -5.19
CA ASP A 446 9.30 -13.89 -3.91
C ASP A 446 9.31 -12.34 -4.05
N HIS A 447 8.71 -11.78 -5.11
CA HIS A 447 8.43 -10.37 -5.25
C HIS A 447 7.21 -9.98 -4.41
N SER A 448 7.26 -8.79 -3.82
CA SER A 448 6.12 -8.27 -3.04
C SER A 448 4.97 -7.89 -3.98
N PRO A 449 3.75 -8.37 -3.74
CA PRO A 449 2.58 -7.96 -4.52
C PRO A 449 2.31 -6.46 -4.38
N SER A 450 1.72 -5.89 -5.42
CA SER A 450 1.44 -4.45 -5.51
C SER A 450 0.09 -4.19 -6.19
N VAL A 451 -0.27 -2.92 -6.35
CA VAL A 451 -1.46 -2.52 -7.13
C VAL A 451 -1.41 -3.02 -8.57
N HIS A 452 -0.22 -3.21 -9.15
CA HIS A 452 -0.05 -3.80 -10.49
C HIS A 452 -0.44 -5.28 -10.54
N SER A 453 -0.43 -5.97 -9.40
CA SER A 453 -0.83 -7.37 -9.32
C SER A 453 -2.34 -7.51 -9.47
N ASP A 454 -3.13 -6.67 -8.80
CA ASP A 454 -4.58 -6.60 -9.00
C ASP A 454 -4.93 -6.10 -10.42
N GLN A 455 -4.13 -5.17 -10.99
CA GLN A 455 -4.27 -4.72 -12.38
C GLN A 455 -4.11 -5.89 -13.38
N PHE A 456 -3.09 -6.73 -13.18
CA PHE A 456 -2.89 -7.92 -14.00
C PHE A 456 -4.07 -8.88 -13.89
N SER A 457 -4.52 -9.19 -12.67
CA SER A 457 -5.68 -10.08 -12.46
C SER A 457 -6.96 -9.54 -13.10
N LEU A 458 -7.19 -8.22 -13.05
CA LEU A 458 -8.29 -7.57 -13.76
C LEU A 458 -8.17 -7.73 -15.29
N ALA A 459 -6.96 -7.59 -15.84
CA ALA A 459 -6.71 -7.78 -17.26
C ALA A 459 -6.88 -9.24 -17.70
N VAL A 460 -6.47 -10.22 -16.88
CA VAL A 460 -6.73 -11.65 -17.13
C VAL A 460 -8.23 -11.91 -17.12
N MET A 461 -8.95 -11.34 -16.16
CA MET A 461 -10.41 -11.43 -16.10
C MET A 461 -11.06 -10.82 -17.35
N ALA A 462 -10.65 -9.62 -17.77
CA ALA A 462 -11.13 -8.99 -19.00
C ALA A 462 -10.93 -9.91 -20.22
N TYR A 463 -9.72 -10.43 -20.41
CA TYR A 463 -9.40 -11.39 -21.47
C TYR A 463 -10.33 -12.62 -21.42
N TYR A 464 -10.52 -13.17 -20.22
CA TYR A 464 -11.36 -14.35 -19.99
C TYR A 464 -12.85 -14.06 -20.27
N LEU A 465 -13.37 -12.88 -19.93
CA LEU A 465 -14.76 -12.50 -20.22
C LEU A 465 -15.02 -12.43 -21.73
N PHE A 466 -14.08 -11.91 -22.52
CA PHE A 466 -14.22 -11.84 -23.98
C PHE A 466 -14.11 -13.19 -24.69
N THR A 467 -13.28 -14.10 -24.18
CA THR A 467 -12.81 -15.27 -24.93
C THR A 467 -13.15 -16.62 -24.29
N LYS A 468 -13.43 -16.64 -22.98
CA LYS A 468 -13.46 -17.85 -22.13
C LYS A 468 -12.11 -18.62 -22.13
N GLN A 469 -11.02 -17.97 -22.53
CA GLN A 469 -9.65 -18.50 -22.57
C GLN A 469 -8.72 -17.70 -21.66
N LEU A 470 -7.53 -18.24 -21.36
CA LEU A 470 -6.50 -17.55 -20.58
C LEU A 470 -5.41 -16.97 -21.51
N PRO A 471 -4.87 -15.78 -21.22
CA PRO A 471 -3.90 -15.11 -22.08
C PRO A 471 -2.60 -15.89 -22.25
N TYR A 472 -2.22 -16.70 -21.25
CA TYR A 472 -1.01 -17.52 -21.24
C TYR A 472 -1.30 -19.03 -21.16
N GLY A 473 -2.56 -19.43 -21.40
CA GLY A 473 -2.98 -20.82 -21.18
C GLY A 473 -2.70 -21.29 -19.74
N THR A 474 -2.22 -22.51 -19.58
CA THR A 474 -1.79 -23.07 -18.29
C THR A 474 -0.29 -22.91 -18.01
N ASP A 475 0.46 -22.35 -18.95
CA ASP A 475 1.93 -22.38 -18.93
C ASP A 475 2.50 -21.45 -17.87
N LEU A 476 1.90 -20.26 -17.71
CA LEU A 476 2.32 -19.29 -16.69
C LEU A 476 2.20 -19.88 -15.28
N ALA A 477 1.07 -20.53 -14.98
CA ALA A 477 0.81 -21.13 -13.67
C ALA A 477 1.73 -22.32 -13.33
N ARG A 478 2.48 -22.85 -14.31
CA ARG A 478 3.46 -23.93 -14.12
C ARG A 478 4.89 -23.42 -13.95
N CYS A 479 5.11 -22.11 -14.08
CA CYS A 479 6.42 -21.51 -13.97
C CYS A 479 6.82 -21.30 -12.51
N ASN A 480 8.05 -21.67 -12.16
CA ASN A 480 8.62 -21.49 -10.82
C ASN A 480 9.82 -20.51 -10.82
N SER A 481 10.05 -19.78 -11.93
CA SER A 481 11.13 -18.81 -12.04
C SER A 481 10.85 -17.74 -13.10
N LEU A 482 11.42 -16.55 -12.90
CA LEU A 482 11.36 -15.44 -13.87
C LEU A 482 11.83 -15.86 -15.27
N LYS A 483 12.89 -16.66 -15.36
CA LYS A 483 13.44 -17.13 -16.64
C LYS A 483 12.45 -18.00 -17.42
N GLN A 484 11.62 -18.78 -16.72
CA GLN A 484 10.55 -19.56 -17.36
C GLN A 484 9.40 -18.64 -17.78
N MET A 485 8.98 -17.72 -16.91
CA MET A 485 7.87 -16.80 -17.19
C MET A 485 8.14 -15.91 -18.40
N LYS A 486 9.38 -15.40 -18.55
CA LYS A 486 9.78 -14.60 -19.72
C LYS A 486 9.73 -15.37 -21.05
N LYS A 487 9.67 -16.70 -21.03
CA LYS A 487 9.52 -17.53 -22.23
C LYS A 487 8.06 -17.82 -22.58
N VAL A 488 7.14 -17.59 -21.66
CA VAL A 488 5.72 -17.81 -21.90
C VAL A 488 5.22 -16.72 -22.86
N GLN A 489 4.46 -17.13 -23.87
CA GLN A 489 3.99 -16.22 -24.91
C GLN A 489 2.56 -15.77 -24.63
N TYR A 490 2.33 -14.47 -24.73
CA TYR A 490 0.99 -13.90 -24.71
C TYR A 490 0.24 -14.32 -25.97
N HIS A 491 -0.93 -14.93 -25.80
CA HIS A 491 -1.83 -15.22 -26.90
C HIS A 491 -2.71 -14.01 -27.17
N SER A 492 -2.56 -13.40 -28.35
CA SER A 492 -3.44 -12.32 -28.81
C SER A 492 -4.91 -12.68 -28.64
N ILE A 493 -5.71 -11.78 -28.05
CA ILE A 493 -7.16 -11.97 -27.85
C ILE A 493 -7.87 -12.21 -29.20
N ARG A 494 -7.33 -11.64 -30.28
CA ARG A 494 -7.85 -11.75 -31.64
C ARG A 494 -7.66 -13.14 -32.25
N LYS A 495 -6.84 -14.01 -31.64
CA LYS A 495 -6.76 -15.44 -31.98
C LYS A 495 -8.10 -16.14 -31.73
N TYR A 496 -8.79 -15.75 -30.66
CA TYR A 496 -10.06 -16.34 -30.25
C TYR A 496 -11.27 -15.50 -30.67
N ARG A 497 -11.10 -14.17 -30.72
CA ARG A 497 -12.13 -13.21 -31.13
C ARG A 497 -11.60 -12.25 -32.20
N PRO A 498 -11.52 -12.69 -33.49
CA PRO A 498 -10.97 -11.87 -34.57
C PRO A 498 -11.76 -10.58 -34.84
N ASP A 499 -13.03 -10.56 -34.44
CA ASP A 499 -13.96 -9.44 -34.52
C ASP A 499 -13.60 -8.28 -33.57
N LEU A 500 -12.85 -8.54 -32.49
CA LEU A 500 -12.43 -7.50 -31.56
C LEU A 500 -11.35 -6.58 -32.18
N PRO A 501 -11.36 -5.29 -31.80
CA PRO A 501 -10.46 -4.31 -32.37
C PRO A 501 -9.01 -4.53 -31.94
N ILE A 502 -8.07 -4.10 -32.78
CA ILE A 502 -6.62 -4.26 -32.54
C ILE A 502 -6.17 -3.49 -31.30
N TRP A 503 -6.75 -2.32 -31.04
CA TRP A 503 -6.39 -1.51 -29.88
C TRP A 503 -6.66 -2.24 -28.55
N LEU A 504 -7.71 -3.06 -28.48
CA LEU A 504 -8.04 -3.81 -27.26
C LEU A 504 -6.95 -4.84 -26.95
N ASP A 505 -6.48 -5.56 -27.98
CA ASP A 505 -5.39 -6.51 -27.83
C ASP A 505 -4.08 -5.85 -27.38
N LYS A 506 -3.79 -4.64 -27.89
CA LYS A 506 -2.60 -3.88 -27.47
C LYS A 506 -2.68 -3.48 -26.01
N ILE A 507 -3.82 -2.95 -25.57
CA ILE A 507 -4.02 -2.53 -24.17
C ILE A 507 -3.95 -3.74 -23.23
N LEU A 508 -4.65 -4.84 -23.56
CA LEU A 508 -4.59 -6.06 -22.75
C LEU A 508 -3.18 -6.66 -22.74
N GLY A 509 -2.48 -6.68 -23.88
CA GLY A 509 -1.10 -7.14 -23.97
C GLY A 509 -0.16 -6.34 -23.05
N GLN A 510 -0.31 -5.02 -22.98
CA GLN A 510 0.46 -4.18 -22.05
C GLN A 510 0.11 -4.48 -20.59
N ALA A 511 -1.18 -4.49 -20.24
CA ALA A 511 -1.64 -4.76 -18.87
C ALA A 511 -1.27 -6.17 -18.37
N LEU A 512 -1.13 -7.13 -19.31
CA LEU A 512 -0.73 -8.51 -19.05
C LEU A 512 0.79 -8.71 -19.12
N SER A 513 1.60 -7.65 -19.24
CA SER A 513 3.06 -7.81 -19.25
C SER A 513 3.57 -8.57 -18.03
N ILE A 514 4.53 -9.48 -18.24
CA ILE A 514 5.09 -10.29 -17.16
C ILE A 514 5.76 -9.41 -16.10
N GLU A 515 6.51 -8.39 -16.53
CA GLU A 515 7.16 -7.44 -15.63
C GLU A 515 6.21 -6.29 -15.29
N PRO A 516 5.93 -6.03 -14.00
CA PRO A 516 4.98 -4.99 -13.57
C PRO A 516 5.29 -3.59 -14.12
N ILE A 517 6.58 -3.25 -14.28
CA ILE A 517 7.04 -1.95 -14.78
C ILE A 517 6.61 -1.66 -16.23
N HIS A 518 6.26 -2.68 -17.00
CA HIS A 518 5.77 -2.53 -18.38
C HIS A 518 4.25 -2.42 -18.46
N ARG A 519 3.54 -2.54 -17.33
CA ARG A 519 2.09 -2.36 -17.25
C ARG A 519 1.73 -0.86 -17.13
N PHE A 520 0.46 -0.55 -16.95
CA PHE A 520 0.03 0.84 -16.74
C PHE A 520 0.41 1.32 -15.34
N GLU A 521 0.79 2.59 -15.22
CA GLU A 521 1.22 3.19 -13.95
C GLU A 521 0.08 3.15 -12.93
N ALA A 522 -1.14 3.46 -13.39
CA ALA A 522 -2.32 3.46 -12.55
C ALA A 522 -3.44 2.59 -13.12
N LEU A 523 -4.24 1.98 -12.24
CA LEU A 523 -5.44 1.24 -12.64
C LEU A 523 -6.46 2.13 -13.38
N SER A 524 -6.55 3.41 -12.99
CA SER A 524 -7.38 4.40 -13.68
C SER A 524 -6.92 4.66 -15.12
N GLU A 525 -5.62 4.57 -15.40
CA GLU A 525 -5.07 4.75 -16.74
C GLU A 525 -5.49 3.59 -17.66
N LEU A 526 -5.38 2.34 -17.18
CA LEU A 526 -5.87 1.15 -17.89
C LEU A 526 -7.35 1.30 -18.26
N ILE A 527 -8.20 1.65 -17.29
CA ILE A 527 -9.64 1.80 -17.54
C ILE A 527 -9.91 2.97 -18.49
N HIS A 528 -9.22 4.09 -18.34
CA HIS A 528 -9.37 5.23 -19.23
C HIS A 528 -9.08 4.83 -20.68
N ASN A 529 -7.97 4.12 -20.92
CA ASN A 529 -7.56 3.68 -22.25
C ASN A 529 -8.52 2.63 -22.85
N LEU A 530 -9.11 1.76 -22.02
CA LEU A 530 -10.14 0.82 -22.47
C LEU A 530 -11.44 1.50 -22.89
N MET A 531 -11.82 2.60 -22.21
CA MET A 531 -13.05 3.36 -22.48
C MET A 531 -12.86 4.40 -23.58
N HIS A 532 -11.68 5.00 -23.69
CA HIS A 532 -11.36 6.12 -24.57
C HIS A 532 -10.05 5.85 -25.32
N PRO A 533 -10.01 4.86 -26.24
CA PRO A 533 -8.80 4.53 -26.97
C PRO A 533 -8.29 5.74 -27.76
N SER A 534 -6.98 6.00 -27.67
CA SER A 534 -6.34 7.13 -28.36
C SER A 534 -6.46 7.00 -29.88
N LYS A 535 -6.39 8.13 -30.60
CA LYS A 535 -6.43 8.14 -32.08
C LYS A 535 -5.33 7.28 -32.70
N GLU A 536 -4.17 7.21 -32.06
CA GLU A 536 -3.05 6.37 -32.50
C GLU A 536 -3.36 4.88 -32.35
N LEU A 537 -3.97 4.49 -31.23
CA LEU A 537 -4.44 3.12 -31.01
C LEU A 537 -5.54 2.73 -32.00
N LEU A 538 -6.50 3.62 -32.26
CA LEU A 538 -7.57 3.41 -33.25
C LEU A 538 -7.03 3.20 -34.67
N ASN A 539 -5.96 3.91 -35.04
CA ASN A 539 -5.32 3.82 -36.36
C ASN A 539 -4.29 2.67 -36.47
N SER A 540 -4.18 1.83 -35.44
CA SER A 540 -3.20 0.74 -35.41
C SER A 540 -3.50 -0.31 -36.48
N LYS A 541 -2.52 -0.54 -37.38
CA LYS A 541 -2.58 -1.60 -38.38
C LYS A 541 -2.35 -2.98 -37.72
N PRO A 542 -2.94 -4.06 -38.28
CA PRO A 542 -2.60 -5.40 -37.84
C PRO A 542 -1.10 -5.65 -38.08
N PRO A 543 -0.41 -6.34 -37.16
CA PRO A 543 0.97 -6.74 -37.36
C PRO A 543 1.12 -7.59 -38.64
N ALA A 544 2.32 -7.66 -39.19
CA ALA A 544 2.56 -8.43 -40.41
C ALA A 544 2.31 -9.93 -40.18
N ILE A 545 2.02 -10.70 -41.24
CA ILE A 545 1.74 -12.15 -41.10
C ILE A 545 2.92 -12.88 -40.45
N ILE A 546 4.16 -12.45 -40.74
CA ILE A 546 5.38 -12.98 -40.12
C ILE A 546 5.42 -12.81 -38.60
N GLU A 547 4.81 -11.74 -38.07
CA GLU A 547 4.73 -11.46 -36.63
C GLU A 547 3.53 -12.16 -35.99
N ARG A 548 2.43 -12.33 -36.74
CA ARG A 548 1.18 -12.93 -36.23
C ARG A 548 1.19 -14.45 -36.21
N ASP A 549 1.74 -15.06 -37.25
CA ASP A 549 1.83 -16.50 -37.42
C ASP A 549 3.07 -16.81 -38.27
N PRO A 550 4.27 -16.83 -37.64
CA PRO A 550 5.52 -17.08 -38.34
C PRO A 550 5.48 -18.40 -39.10
N LEU A 551 4.82 -19.42 -38.52
CA LEU A 551 4.73 -20.74 -39.13
C LEU A 551 3.94 -20.69 -40.44
N ARG A 552 2.75 -20.08 -40.45
CA ARG A 552 1.97 -19.92 -41.69
C ARG A 552 2.69 -19.05 -42.72
N PHE A 553 3.37 -17.99 -42.28
CA PHE A 553 4.19 -17.18 -43.16
C PHE A 553 5.25 -18.01 -43.88
N TRP A 554 5.99 -18.84 -43.12
CA TRP A 554 7.01 -19.73 -43.69
C TRP A 554 6.40 -20.83 -44.55
N GLN A 555 5.27 -21.43 -44.16
CA GLN A 555 4.56 -22.42 -44.99
C GLN A 555 4.11 -21.82 -46.32
N MET A 556 3.52 -20.63 -46.31
CA MET A 556 3.12 -19.92 -47.53
C MET A 556 4.33 -19.55 -48.39
N SER A 557 5.40 -19.04 -47.76
CA SER A 557 6.63 -18.67 -48.47
C SER A 557 7.27 -19.89 -49.13
N CYS A 558 7.37 -21.02 -48.42
CA CYS A 558 7.84 -22.28 -48.97
C CYS A 558 6.92 -22.80 -50.09
N ALA A 559 5.59 -22.70 -49.95
CA ALA A 559 4.66 -23.11 -50.99
C ALA A 559 4.79 -22.27 -52.26
N VAL A 560 4.91 -20.94 -52.11
CA VAL A 560 5.14 -20.02 -53.24
C VAL A 560 6.48 -20.29 -53.91
N LEU A 561 7.56 -20.44 -53.14
CA LEU A 561 8.89 -20.78 -53.67
C LEU A 561 8.88 -22.14 -54.39
N GLY A 562 8.19 -23.14 -53.85
CA GLY A 562 8.02 -24.43 -54.50
C GLY A 562 7.24 -24.33 -55.81
N LEU A 563 6.21 -23.50 -55.87
CA LEU A 563 5.42 -23.29 -57.08
C LEU A 563 6.21 -22.53 -58.16
N LEU A 564 6.99 -21.51 -57.76
CA LEU A 564 7.92 -20.82 -58.65
C LEU A 564 9.01 -21.76 -59.18
N PHE A 565 9.53 -22.65 -58.34
CA PHE A 565 10.50 -23.66 -58.74
C PHE A 565 9.90 -24.62 -59.77
N LEU A 566 8.70 -25.14 -59.54
CA LEU A 566 7.98 -26.00 -60.51
C LEU A 566 7.72 -25.27 -61.83
N LEU A 567 7.31 -24.00 -61.79
CA LEU A 567 7.14 -23.18 -63.00
C LEU A 567 8.46 -22.98 -63.75
N SER A 568 9.59 -22.77 -63.06
CA SER A 568 10.89 -22.63 -63.70
C SER A 568 11.37 -23.90 -64.40
N ILE A 569 11.01 -25.08 -63.87
CA ILE A 569 11.28 -26.38 -64.50
C ILE A 569 10.35 -26.64 -65.69
N ALA A 570 9.14 -26.11 -65.69
CA ALA A 570 8.18 -26.25 -66.78
C ALA A 570 8.42 -25.24 -67.93
N TRP A 571 9.08 -24.12 -67.65
CA TRP A 571 9.43 -23.08 -68.63
C TRP A 571 10.39 -23.46 -69.78
N PRO A 572 11.22 -24.53 -69.74
CA PRO A 572 12.05 -24.91 -70.89
C PRO A 572 11.29 -25.54 -72.07
N PHE A 573 9.97 -25.69 -72.01
CA PHE A 573 9.15 -26.40 -73.01
C PHE A 573 8.07 -25.54 -73.70
N ILE A 574 8.18 -24.21 -73.64
CA ILE A 574 7.46 -23.24 -74.48
C ILE A 574 8.50 -22.27 -75.04
#